data_AF-A0A4Q7AKZ1-F1
#
_entry.id   AF-A0A4Q7AKZ1-F1
#
_cell.length_a   1.000
_cell.length_b   1.000
_cell.length_c   1.000
_cell.angle_alpha   90.00
_cell.angle_beta   90.00
_cell.angle_gamma   90.00
#
_symmetry.space_group_name_H-M   'P 1'
#
loop_
_entity.id
_entity.type
_entity.pdbx_description
1 polymer ?
#
loop_
_entity_poly.entity_id
_entity_poly.type
_entity_poly.pdbx_seq_one_letter_code
_entity_poly.pdbx_strand_id
1 'polypeptide(L)' 'MNNAKEIAVIPKGTKVQIMGCTYTLLEDTTIDGKQNLLNDAIKAQEDFHNGVEITSGSIVKNSASL' A
#
# COMPACT_ATOMS: atom_id res chain seq x y z
N MET A 1 2.78 -31.75 -0.69
CA MET A 1 1.92 -30.62 -0.31
C MET A 1 2.01 -29.58 -1.41
N ASN A 2 0.88 -29.29 -2.09
CA ASN A 2 0.81 -28.18 -3.04
C ASN A 2 0.72 -26.89 -2.23
N ASN A 3 1.85 -26.20 -2.05
CA ASN A 3 1.86 -24.82 -1.57
C ASN A 3 1.36 -23.95 -2.73
N ALA A 4 0.05 -23.82 -2.87
CA ALA A 4 -0.51 -22.86 -3.81
C ALA A 4 0.02 -21.49 -3.41
N LYS A 5 0.92 -20.96 -4.22
CA LYS A 5 1.53 -19.65 -4.01
C LYS A 5 0.41 -18.63 -4.06
N GLU A 6 0.16 -17.92 -2.97
CA GLU A 6 -0.78 -16.82 -2.97
C GLU A 6 -0.20 -15.70 -3.83
N ILE A 7 -0.95 -15.28 -4.84
CA ILE A 7 -0.58 -14.21 -5.76
C ILE A 7 -1.46 -13.01 -5.45
N ALA A 8 -0.83 -11.85 -5.27
CA ALA A 8 -1.50 -10.56 -5.15
C ALA A 8 -1.20 -9.70 -6.38
N VAL A 9 -2.10 -8.77 -6.69
CA VAL A 9 -2.00 -7.84 -7.82
C VAL A 9 -1.85 -6.43 -7.28
N ILE A 10 -0.73 -5.80 -7.61
CA ILE A 10 -0.52 -4.36 -7.42
C ILE A 10 -1.11 -3.64 -8.62
N PRO A 11 -2.04 -2.70 -8.43
CA PRO A 11 -2.66 -1.99 -9.55
C PRO A 11 -1.66 -1.03 -10.22
N LYS A 12 -1.84 -0.85 -11.53
CA LYS A 12 -1.18 0.19 -12.33
C LYS A 12 -1.26 1.55 -11.63
N GLY A 13 -0.20 2.35 -11.75
CA GLY A 13 -0.11 3.68 -11.16
C GLY A 13 0.31 3.70 -9.70
N THR A 14 0.38 2.54 -9.05
CA THR A 14 0.95 2.43 -7.70
C THR A 14 2.40 2.89 -7.69
N LYS A 15 2.76 3.68 -6.68
CA LYS A 15 4.15 4.06 -6.40
C LYS A 15 4.77 3.00 -5.49
N VAL A 16 5.91 2.46 -5.89
CA VAL A 16 6.69 1.51 -5.10
C VAL A 16 8.10 2.05 -4.86
N GLN A 17 8.70 1.71 -3.72
CA GLN A 17 10.09 2.06 -3.44
C GLN A 17 10.98 0.82 -3.53
N ILE A 18 12.00 0.90 -4.38
CA ILE A 18 13.02 -0.15 -4.53
C ILE A 18 14.36 0.52 -4.28
N MET A 19 15.09 0.07 -3.26
CA MET A 19 16.40 0.64 -2.88
C MET A 19 16.36 2.16 -2.63
N GLY A 20 15.24 2.67 -2.11
CA GLY A 20 15.03 4.11 -1.85
C GLY A 20 14.65 4.94 -3.09
N CYS A 21 14.63 4.34 -4.29
CA CYS A 21 14.14 4.99 -5.49
C CYS A 21 12.63 4.72 -5.66
N THR A 22 11.87 5.77 -5.98
CA THR A 22 10.43 5.68 -6.23
C THR A 22 10.16 5.37 -7.70
N TYR A 23 9.39 4.33 -7.96
CA TYR A 23 8.94 3.91 -9.28
C TYR A 23 7.42 3.90 -9.35
N THR A 24 6.87 4.24 -10.51
CA THR A 24 5.44 4.11 -10.79
C THR A 24 5.23 2.91 -11.69
N LEU A 25 4.35 1.99 -11.28
CA LEU A 25 4.00 0.83 -12.10
C LEU A 25 3.20 1.24 -13.33
N LEU A 26 3.63 0.81 -14.52
CA LEU A 26 2.98 1.13 -15.79
C LEU A 26 1.78 0.22 -16.10
N GLU A 27 1.73 -0.94 -15.46
CA GLU A 27 0.71 -1.97 -15.62
C GLU A 27 0.49 -2.70 -14.29
N ASP A 28 -0.61 -3.47 -14.22
CA ASP A 28 -0.90 -4.30 -13.07
C ASP A 28 0.20 -5.36 -12.91
N THR A 29 0.79 -5.45 -11.72
CA THR A 29 1.95 -6.30 -11.45
C THR A 29 1.58 -7.38 -10.45
N THR A 30 1.85 -8.64 -10.78
CA THR A 30 1.64 -9.77 -9.87
C THR A 30 2.85 -9.94 -8.95
N ILE A 31 2.58 -10.18 -7.67
CA ILE A 31 3.59 -10.46 -6.67
C ILE A 31 3.19 -11.70 -5.86
N ASP A 32 4.18 -12.30 -5.25
CA ASP A 32 3.95 -13.34 -4.25
C ASP A 32 3.45 -12.69 -2.97
N GLY A 33 2.23 -13.00 -2.56
CA GLY A 33 1.65 -12.44 -1.36
C GLY A 33 0.14 -12.56 -1.24
N LYS A 34 -0.37 -12.10 -0.11
CA LYS A 34 -1.78 -12.05 0.23
C LYS A 34 -2.39 -10.73 -0.18
N GLN A 35 -3.44 -10.74 -1.01
CA GLN A 35 -4.08 -9.53 -1.51
C GLN A 35 -4.57 -8.60 -0.39
N ASN A 36 -5.10 -9.16 0.70
CA ASN A 36 -5.54 -8.41 1.86
C ASN A 36 -4.40 -7.65 2.54
N LEU A 37 -3.21 -8.27 2.71
CA LEU A 37 -2.04 -7.58 3.26
C LEU A 37 -1.54 -6.47 2.33
N LEU A 38 -1.58 -6.70 1.02
CA LEU A 38 -1.25 -5.68 0.03
C LEU A 38 -2.22 -4.49 0.11
N ASN A 39 -3.51 -4.74 0.20
CA ASN A 39 -4.53 -3.70 0.32
C ASN A 39 -4.34 -2.87 1.60
N ASP A 40 -4.06 -3.53 2.73
CA ASP A 40 -3.78 -2.83 4.00
C ASP A 40 -2.54 -1.94 3.89
N ALA A 41 -1.49 -2.41 3.21
CA ALA A 41 -0.26 -1.64 2.98
C ALA A 41 -0.47 -0.45 2.04
N ILE A 42 -1.29 -0.58 1.00
CA ILE A 42 -1.66 0.52 0.10
C ILE A 42 -2.47 1.56 0.87
N LYS A 43 -3.49 1.12 1.63
CA LYS A 43 -4.31 2.01 2.46
C LYS A 43 -3.47 2.75 3.50
N ALA A 44 -2.53 2.08 4.17
CA ALA A 44 -1.65 2.71 5.14
C ALA A 44 -0.76 3.80 4.52
N GLN A 45 -0.28 3.60 3.29
CA GLN A 45 0.46 4.61 2.55
C GLN A 45 -0.40 5.81 2.17
N GLU A 46 -1.62 5.59 1.70
CA GLU A 46 -2.58 6.66 1.39
C GLU A 46 -2.96 7.44 2.65
N ASP A 47 -3.25 6.74 3.75
CA ASP A 47 -3.56 7.32 5.04
C ASP A 47 -2.40 8.21 5.52
N PHE A 48 -1.15 7.73 5.48
CA PHE A 48 0.04 8.51 5.82
C PHE A 48 0.18 9.76 4.93
N HIS A 49 0.02 9.63 3.61
CA HIS A 49 0.14 10.75 2.68
C HIS A 49 -0.95 11.82 2.89
N ASN A 50 -2.16 11.36 3.25
CA ASN A 50 -3.30 12.23 3.54
C ASN A 50 -3.28 12.80 4.97
N GLY A 51 -2.23 12.52 5.76
CA GLY A 51 -2.14 12.95 7.16
C GLY A 51 -3.20 12.31 8.06
N VAL A 52 -3.70 11.14 7.70
CA VAL A 52 -4.65 10.38 8.51
C VAL A 52 -3.87 9.65 9.60
N GLU A 53 -4.12 10.05 10.85
CA GLU A 53 -3.51 9.41 12.01
C GLU A 53 -4.54 8.50 12.69
N ILE A 54 -4.17 7.24 12.92
CA ILE A 54 -5.00 6.27 13.64
C ILE A 54 -4.49 6.22 15.08
N THR A 55 -5.12 7.00 15.96
CA THR A 55 -4.86 6.90 17.41
C THR A 55 -5.92 5.99 18.02
N SER A 56 -5.51 4.87 18.62
CA SER A 56 -6.32 3.93 19.44
C SER A 56 -7.85 4.13 19.37
N GLY A 57 -8.46 3.79 18.24
CA GLY A 57 -9.92 3.77 18.06
C GLY A 57 -10.57 5.02 17.44
N SER A 58 -9.82 6.02 16.98
CA SER A 58 -10.36 7.19 16.29
C SER A 58 -9.51 7.61 15.09
N ILE A 59 -10.16 7.87 13.96
CA ILE A 59 -9.55 8.41 12.74
C ILE A 59 -9.47 9.93 12.92
N VAL A 60 -8.27 10.48 12.97
CA VAL A 60 -8.04 11.95 13.08
C VAL A 60 -7.39 12.42 11.79
N LYS A 61 -7.98 13.41 11.11
CA LYS A 61 -7.34 14.06 9.95
C LYS A 61 -6.42 15.14 10.48
N ASN A 62 -5.12 15.02 10.23
CA ASN A 62 -4.16 16.07 10.57
C ASN A 62 -4.37 17.26 9.61
N SER A 63 -4.89 18.37 10.14
CA SER A 63 -5.06 19.64 9.44
C SER A 63 -3.78 20.49 9.35
N ALA A 64 -2.60 19.89 9.58
CA ALA A 64 -1.33 20.57 9.34
C ALA A 64 -1.06 20.70 7.84
N SER A 65 -1.76 21.66 7.21
CA SER A 65 -1.31 22.35 6.01
C SER A 65 0.02 23.03 6.32
N LEU A 66 1.05 22.65 5.57
CA LEU A 66 2.13 23.57 5.19
C LEU A 66 1.68 24.39 3.97
#